data_AF-A0A7Y8IKZ3-F1
#
_entry.id   AF-A0A7Y8IKZ3-F1
#
_cell.length_a   1.000
_cell.length_b   1.000
_cell.length_c   1.000
_cell.angle_alpha   90.00
_cell.angle_beta   90.00
_cell.angle_gamma   90.00
#
_symmetry.space_group_name_H-M   'P 1'
#
loop_
_entity.id
_entity.type
_entity.pdbx_description
1 polymer ?
#
loop_
_entity_poly.entity_id
_entity_poly.type
_entity_poly.pdbx_seq_one_letter_code
_entity_poly.pdbx_strand_id
1 'polypeptide(L)'
;MRIRLMLVLAAVLVASGCATSPTAAKGANAQLALGVKAAERGYWQEALFRFRRADAARPQDAQTLNNVAVALEALGRYDEALETYKKALQLAPKNAIIRRNYARFAEFFTSYARGAKPKEETRENR
;
A
#
# COMPACT_ATOMS: atom_id res chain seq x y z
N MET A 1 26.82 45.97 14.60
CA MET A 1 26.51 45.91 13.14
C MET A 1 26.34 44.44 12.76
N ARG A 2 25.11 43.95 12.48
CA ARG A 2 24.44 43.94 11.15
C ARG A 2 25.23 43.02 10.18
N ILE A 3 24.78 41.85 9.70
CA ILE A 3 23.48 41.49 9.08
C ILE A 3 23.30 39.95 9.11
N ARG A 4 22.06 39.51 9.35
CA ARG A 4 21.55 38.15 9.10
C ARG A 4 21.53 37.89 7.58
N LEU A 5 22.15 36.82 7.09
CA LEU A 5 21.95 36.35 5.72
C LEU A 5 21.23 34.99 5.75
N MET A 6 19.92 35.06 5.54
CA MET A 6 19.12 33.91 5.11
C MET A 6 19.42 33.64 3.65
N LEU A 7 19.73 32.40 3.28
CA LEU A 7 19.47 31.87 1.94
C LEU A 7 18.99 30.43 2.07
N VAL A 8 17.67 30.29 2.07
CA VAL A 8 16.95 29.05 1.76
C VAL A 8 17.11 28.85 0.25
N LEU A 9 17.82 27.81 -0.17
CA LEU A 9 17.75 27.33 -1.55
C LEU A 9 17.18 25.90 -1.52
N ALA A 10 15.87 25.83 -1.73
CA ALA A 10 15.17 24.60 -2.00
C ALA A 10 15.64 24.03 -3.35
N ALA A 11 16.31 22.89 -3.31
CA ALA A 11 16.59 22.09 -4.49
C ALA A 11 16.07 20.67 -4.24
N VAL A 12 14.74 20.51 -4.23
CA VAL A 12 14.14 19.19 -4.38
C VAL A 12 13.86 19.01 -5.87
N LEU A 13 14.87 18.51 -6.57
CA LEU A 13 14.73 18.04 -7.94
C LEU A 13 14.04 16.67 -7.88
N VAL A 14 12.70 16.61 -7.81
CA VAL A 14 12.00 15.36 -8.10
C VAL A 14 11.92 15.21 -9.61
N ALA A 15 13.02 14.75 -10.20
CA ALA A 15 13.01 14.19 -11.54
C ALA A 15 12.32 12.82 -11.49
N SER A 16 10.98 12.81 -11.50
CA SER A 16 10.21 11.59 -11.81
C SER A 16 9.77 11.60 -13.27
N GLY A 17 10.75 11.71 -14.16
CA GLY A 17 10.59 11.30 -15.55
C GLY A 17 10.61 9.77 -15.62
N CYS A 18 9.51 9.12 -15.25
CA CYS A 18 9.37 7.67 -15.45
C CYS A 18 9.01 7.41 -16.91
N ALA A 19 10.01 7.44 -17.80
CA ALA A 19 9.90 6.77 -19.09
C ALA A 19 9.88 5.27 -18.80
N THR A 20 8.68 4.70 -18.64
CA THR A 20 8.51 3.26 -18.44
C THR A 20 8.94 2.55 -19.72
N SER A 21 10.15 2.01 -19.72
CA SER A 21 10.64 1.21 -20.83
C SER A 21 9.77 -0.06 -20.96
N PRO A 22 9.48 -0.53 -22.18
CA PRO A 22 8.72 -1.78 -22.39
C PRO A 22 9.33 -3.00 -21.68
N THR A 23 10.65 -2.99 -21.46
CA THR A 23 11.39 -4.01 -20.71
C THR A 23 11.08 -3.97 -19.21
N ALA A 24 11.00 -2.78 -18.61
CA ALA A 24 10.59 -2.61 -17.22
C ALA A 24 9.12 -3.07 -17.01
N ALA A 25 8.21 -2.69 -17.92
CA ALA A 25 6.82 -3.12 -17.87
C ALA A 25 6.65 -4.65 -18.02
N LYS A 26 7.42 -5.28 -18.92
CA LYS A 26 7.44 -6.75 -19.07
C LYS A 26 7.95 -7.43 -17.80
N GLY A 27 8.99 -6.87 -17.17
CA GLY A 27 9.48 -7.31 -15.86
C GLY A 27 8.43 -7.21 -14.76
N ALA A 28 7.68 -6.10 -14.73
CA ALA A 28 6.59 -5.90 -13.77
C ALA A 28 5.50 -6.97 -13.89
N ASN A 29 5.06 -7.27 -15.11
CA ASN A 29 4.03 -8.29 -15.35
C ASN A 29 4.50 -9.69 -14.95
N ALA A 30 5.77 -10.01 -15.20
CA ALA A 30 6.35 -11.29 -14.77
C ALA A 30 6.38 -11.41 -13.24
N GLN A 31 6.77 -10.35 -12.52
CA GLN A 31 6.73 -10.35 -11.05
C GLN A 31 5.29 -10.44 -10.52
N LEU A 32 4.33 -9.75 -11.15
CA LEU A 32 2.92 -9.84 -10.79
C LEU A 32 2.40 -11.29 -10.91
N ALA A 33 2.68 -11.96 -12.03
CA ALA A 33 2.27 -13.34 -12.26
C ALA A 33 2.90 -14.32 -11.27
N LEU A 34 4.18 -14.13 -10.91
CA LEU A 34 4.84 -14.92 -9.87
C LEU A 34 4.21 -14.68 -8.50
N GLY A 35 3.88 -13.42 -8.17
CA GLY A 35 3.21 -13.08 -6.91
C GLY A 35 1.83 -13.72 -6.80
N VAL A 36 1.04 -13.74 -7.88
CA VAL A 36 -0.26 -14.44 -7.91
C VAL A 36 -0.08 -15.94 -7.67
N LYS A 37 0.87 -16.59 -8.35
CA LYS A 37 1.16 -18.02 -8.15
C LYS A 37 1.63 -18.36 -6.73
N ALA A 38 2.34 -17.44 -6.07
CA ALA A 38 2.77 -17.57 -4.69
C ALA A 38 1.57 -17.42 -3.73
N ALA A 39 0.70 -16.43 -3.97
CA ALA A 39 -0.53 -16.20 -3.21
C ALA A 39 -1.50 -17.40 -3.30
N GLU A 40 -1.67 -17.97 -4.50
CA GLU A 40 -2.48 -19.20 -4.73
C GLU A 40 -1.97 -20.39 -3.90
N ARG A 41 -0.67 -20.42 -3.57
CA ARG A 41 -0.05 -21.45 -2.72
C ARG A 41 -0.02 -21.08 -1.23
N GLY A 42 -0.53 -19.89 -0.86
CA GLY A 42 -0.48 -19.37 0.51
C GLY A 42 0.88 -18.81 0.93
N TYR A 43 1.84 -18.67 0.01
CA TYR A 43 3.16 -18.10 0.31
C TYR A 43 3.11 -16.57 0.31
N TRP A 44 2.44 -16.00 1.30
CA TRP A 44 2.09 -14.58 1.33
C TRP A 44 3.30 -13.64 1.45
N GLN A 45 4.37 -14.03 2.14
CA GLN A 45 5.60 -13.23 2.20
C GLN A 45 6.25 -13.11 0.82
N GLU A 46 6.31 -14.22 0.07
CA GLU A 46 6.84 -14.24 -1.29
C GLU A 46 5.92 -13.47 -2.24
N ALA A 47 4.61 -13.63 -2.13
CA ALA A 47 3.65 -12.85 -2.90
C ALA A 47 3.86 -11.35 -2.70
N LEU A 48 3.99 -10.89 -1.44
CA LEU A 48 4.26 -9.50 -1.11
C LEU A 48 5.58 -9.01 -1.72
N PHE A 49 6.65 -9.80 -1.62
CA PHE A 49 7.94 -9.47 -2.23
C PHE A 49 7.82 -9.26 -3.75
N ARG A 50 7.14 -10.18 -4.43
CA ARG A 50 6.92 -10.11 -5.88
C ARG A 50 6.06 -8.93 -6.28
N PHE A 51 4.96 -8.67 -5.57
CA PHE A 51 4.10 -7.52 -5.84
C PHE A 51 4.82 -6.18 -5.64
N ARG A 52 5.68 -6.04 -4.61
CA ARG A 52 6.49 -4.83 -4.43
C ARG A 52 7.50 -4.62 -5.56
N ARG A 53 8.06 -5.69 -6.13
CA ARG A 53 8.91 -5.58 -7.33
C ARG A 53 8.12 -5.14 -8.57
N ALA A 54 6.88 -5.60 -8.71
CA ALA A 54 6.00 -5.14 -9.79
C ALA A 54 5.64 -3.65 -9.62
N ASP A 55 5.35 -3.22 -8.38
CA ASP A 55 5.05 -1.83 -8.04
C ASP A 55 6.26 -0.91 -8.29
N ALA A 56 7.46 -1.33 -7.93
CA ALA A 56 8.69 -0.56 -8.22
C ALA A 56 8.91 -0.33 -9.73
N ALA A 57 8.48 -1.28 -10.57
CA ALA A 57 8.61 -1.19 -12.03
C ALA A 57 7.44 -0.45 -12.70
N ARG A 58 6.26 -0.46 -12.08
CA ARG A 58 5.07 0.31 -12.49
C ARG A 58 4.47 1.03 -11.27
N PRO A 59 5.09 2.13 -10.83
CA PRO A 59 4.59 2.87 -9.67
C PRO A 59 3.17 3.37 -9.92
N GLN A 60 2.34 3.41 -8.87
CA GLN A 60 0.96 3.91 -8.93
C GLN A 60 0.02 3.06 -9.82
N ASP A 61 0.34 1.79 -10.06
CA ASP A 61 -0.58 0.85 -10.70
C ASP A 61 -1.62 0.34 -9.67
N ALA A 62 -2.87 0.75 -9.83
CA ALA A 62 -3.94 0.46 -8.88
C ALA A 62 -4.18 -1.05 -8.66
N GLN A 63 -4.02 -1.88 -9.70
CA GLN A 63 -4.16 -3.33 -9.60
C GLN A 63 -3.02 -3.95 -8.79
N THR A 64 -1.78 -3.52 -9.03
CA THR A 64 -0.61 -3.97 -8.27
C THR A 64 -0.73 -3.57 -6.81
N LEU A 65 -1.13 -2.33 -6.51
CA LEU A 65 -1.37 -1.88 -5.13
C LEU A 65 -2.48 -2.66 -4.44
N ASN A 66 -3.57 -2.99 -5.14
CA ASN A 66 -4.60 -3.88 -4.60
C ASN A 66 -4.01 -5.26 -4.23
N ASN A 67 -3.14 -5.84 -5.04
CA ASN A 67 -2.50 -7.12 -4.74
C ASN A 67 -1.50 -7.03 -3.57
N VAL A 68 -0.76 -5.93 -3.45
CA VAL A 68 0.08 -5.65 -2.28
C VAL A 68 -0.79 -5.60 -1.02
N ALA A 69 -1.93 -4.91 -1.07
CA ALA A 69 -2.84 -4.79 0.07
C ALA A 69 -3.42 -6.15 0.49
N VAL A 70 -3.83 -7.00 -0.46
CA VAL A 70 -4.29 -8.37 -0.19
C VAL A 70 -3.20 -9.20 0.50
N ALA A 71 -1.95 -9.11 0.03
CA ALA A 71 -0.85 -9.83 0.66
C ALA A 71 -0.53 -9.32 2.08
N LEU A 72 -0.62 -8.00 2.32
CA LEU A 72 -0.48 -7.41 3.66
C LEU A 72 -1.59 -7.86 4.61
N GLU A 73 -2.84 -7.89 4.13
CA GLU A 73 -4.00 -8.41 4.86
C GLU A 73 -3.77 -9.87 5.27
N ALA A 74 -3.35 -10.74 4.34
CA ALA A 74 -3.08 -12.14 4.63
C ALA A 74 -1.92 -12.35 5.63
N LEU A 75 -1.00 -11.39 5.73
CA LEU A 75 0.12 -11.40 6.68
C LEU A 75 -0.22 -10.76 8.03
N GLY A 76 -1.46 -10.29 8.24
CA GLY A 76 -1.86 -9.62 9.48
C GLY A 76 -1.36 -8.18 9.61
N ARG A 77 -0.77 -7.61 8.56
CA ARG A 77 -0.23 -6.22 8.54
C ARG A 77 -1.35 -5.24 8.20
N TYR A 78 -2.34 -5.17 9.08
CA TYR A 78 -3.64 -4.58 8.77
C TYR A 78 -3.62 -3.07 8.53
N ASP A 79 -2.84 -2.30 9.29
CA ASP A 79 -2.71 -0.86 9.07
C ASP A 79 -2.14 -0.54 7.67
N GLU A 80 -1.06 -1.24 7.30
CA GLU A 80 -0.45 -1.09 5.97
C GLU A 80 -1.38 -1.56 4.86
N ALA A 81 -2.15 -2.62 5.08
CA ALA A 81 -3.16 -3.09 4.14
C ALA A 81 -4.23 -2.02 3.90
N LEU A 82 -4.75 -1.39 4.95
CA LEU A 82 -5.79 -0.36 4.85
C LEU A 82 -5.31 0.82 4.02
N GLU A 83 -4.12 1.34 4.33
CA GLU A 83 -3.55 2.48 3.61
C GLU A 83 -3.24 2.13 2.15
N THR A 84 -2.79 0.90 1.87
CA THR A 84 -2.53 0.46 0.50
C THR A 84 -3.83 0.29 -0.30
N TYR A 85 -4.88 -0.28 0.30
CA TYR A 85 -6.19 -0.36 -0.35
C TYR A 85 -6.77 1.03 -0.65
N LYS A 86 -6.65 2.00 0.28
CA LYS A 86 -7.07 3.39 0.05
C LYS A 86 -6.37 3.99 -1.16
N LYS A 87 -5.05 3.82 -1.29
CA LYS A 87 -4.28 4.31 -2.44
C LYS A 87 -4.75 3.67 -3.75
N ALA A 88 -4.94 2.35 -3.77
CA ALA A 88 -5.48 1.65 -4.94
C ALA A 88 -6.86 2.20 -5.35
N LEU A 89 -7.73 2.46 -4.38
CA LEU A 89 -9.05 3.03 -4.62
C LEU A 89 -8.99 4.46 -5.15
N GLN A 90 -8.10 5.30 -4.61
CA GLN A 90 -7.90 6.68 -5.07
C GLN A 90 -7.46 6.74 -6.53
N LEU A 91 -6.58 5.82 -6.94
CA LEU A 91 -6.08 5.74 -8.32
C LEU A 91 -7.13 5.21 -9.31
N ALA A 92 -8.03 4.31 -8.86
CA ALA A 92 -9.04 3.69 -9.71
C ALA A 92 -10.41 3.60 -9.03
N PRO A 93 -11.08 4.74 -8.74
CA PRO A 93 -12.32 4.77 -7.95
C PRO A 93 -13.48 4.04 -8.63
N LYS A 94 -13.45 3.97 -9.98
CA LYS A 94 -14.47 3.28 -10.78
C LYS A 94 -14.22 1.78 -10.93
N ASN A 95 -13.09 1.23 -10.48
CA ASN A 95 -12.82 -0.20 -10.54
C ASN A 95 -13.62 -0.98 -9.48
N ALA A 96 -14.54 -1.83 -9.92
CA ALA A 96 -15.44 -2.57 -9.02
C ALA A 96 -14.71 -3.55 -8.09
N ILE A 97 -13.65 -4.21 -8.56
CA ILE A 97 -12.88 -5.18 -7.77
C ILE A 97 -12.15 -4.46 -6.63
N ILE A 98 -11.48 -3.34 -6.93
CA ILE A 98 -10.77 -2.55 -5.93
C ILE A 98 -11.74 -1.98 -4.90
N ARG A 99 -12.88 -1.41 -5.33
CA ARG A 99 -13.93 -0.94 -4.41
C ARG A 99 -14.42 -2.03 -3.47
N ARG A 100 -14.74 -3.21 -4.02
CA ARG A 100 -15.23 -4.35 -3.22
C ARG A 100 -14.19 -4.81 -2.21
N ASN A 101 -12.93 -4.91 -2.62
CA ASN A 101 -11.84 -5.33 -1.74
C ASN A 101 -11.60 -4.33 -0.61
N TYR A 102 -11.52 -3.03 -0.94
CA TYR A 102 -11.39 -1.98 0.07
C TYR A 102 -12.57 -1.98 1.04
N ALA A 103 -13.81 -2.00 0.55
CA ALA A 103 -14.99 -1.95 1.41
C ALA A 103 -15.01 -3.13 2.41
N ARG A 104 -14.84 -4.35 1.89
CA ARG A 104 -14.76 -5.57 2.72
C ARG A 104 -13.65 -5.50 3.75
N PHE A 105 -12.47 -5.01 3.38
CA PHE A 105 -11.36 -4.90 4.33
C PHE A 105 -11.56 -3.77 5.34
N ALA A 106 -12.12 -2.63 4.93
CA ALA A 106 -12.37 -1.50 5.82
C ALA A 106 -13.41 -1.85 6.90
N GLU A 107 -14.44 -2.62 6.57
CA GLU A 107 -15.42 -3.15 7.54
C GLU A 107 -14.76 -4.10 8.54
N PHE A 108 -13.93 -5.03 8.05
CA PHE A 108 -13.12 -5.91 8.90
C PHE A 108 -12.22 -5.10 9.84
N PHE A 109 -11.45 -4.16 9.29
CA PHE A 109 -10.50 -3.35 10.04
C PHE A 109 -11.19 -2.50 11.11
N THR A 110 -12.34 -1.91 10.80
CA THR A 110 -13.14 -1.15 11.78
C THR A 110 -13.56 -2.02 12.96
N SER A 111 -13.97 -3.26 12.69
CA SER A 111 -14.36 -4.21 13.73
C SER A 111 -13.16 -4.66 14.57
N TYR A 112 -12.04 -4.97 13.91
CA TYR A 112 -10.75 -5.29 14.56
C TYR A 112 -10.29 -4.16 15.48
N ALA A 113 -10.23 -2.92 14.97
CA ALA A 113 -9.78 -1.75 15.72
C ALA A 113 -10.67 -1.43 16.93
N ARG A 114 -11.99 -1.68 16.82
CA ARG A 114 -12.93 -1.52 17.95
C ARG A 114 -12.66 -2.55 19.05
N GLY A 115 -12.38 -3.80 18.68
CA GLY A 115 -12.03 -4.87 19.63
C GLY A 115 -10.63 -4.74 20.23
N ALA A 116 -9.73 -3.97 19.58
CA ALA A 116 -8.37 -3.72 20.04
C ALA A 116 -8.26 -2.56 21.05
N LYS A 117 -9.35 -1.85 21.37
CA LYS A 117 -9.33 -0.85 22.45
C LYS A 117 -9.02 -1.57 23.79
N PRO A 118 -7.97 -1.18 24.53
CA PRO A 118 -7.80 -1.63 25.91
C PRO A 118 -9.07 -1.30 26.69
N LYS A 119 -9.49 -2.19 27.59
CA LYS A 119 -10.57 -1.92 28.54
C LYS A 119 -10.31 -0.52 29.10
N GLU A 120 -11.27 0.39 28.92
CA GLU A 120 -11.28 1.63 29.69
C GLU A 120 -11.12 1.21 31.14
N GLU A 121 -9.96 1.53 31.73
CA GLU A 121 -9.77 1.55 33.16
C GLU A 121 -10.82 2.51 33.67
N THR A 122 -11.95 1.95 34.10
CA THR A 122 -12.98 2.67 34.82
C THR A 122 -12.24 3.32 35.99
N ARG A 123 -12.06 4.62 35.88
CA ARG A 123 -11.65 5.51 36.95
C ARG A 123 -12.66 5.36 38.06
N GLU A 124 -12.43 4.41 38.95
CA GLU A 124 -13.11 4.34 40.23
C GLU A 124 -12.19 3.61 41.20
N ASN A 125 -11.33 4.39 41.84
CA ASN A 125 -11.25 4.31 43.28
C ASN A 125 -10.85 5.67 43.84
N ARG A 126 -11.83 6.21 44.58
CA ARG A 126 -11.70 7.12 45.71
C ARG A 126 -10.52 6.78 46.60
#